data_AF-A0A367ZQ10-F1
#
_entry.id   AF-A0A367ZQ10-F1
#
_cell.length_a   1.000
_cell.length_b   1.000
_cell.length_c   1.000
_cell.angle_alpha   90.00
_cell.angle_beta   90.00
_cell.angle_gamma   90.00
#
_symmetry.space_group_name_H-M   'P 1'
#
loop_
_entity.id
_entity.type
_entity.pdbx_description
1 polymer ?
#
loop_
_entity_poly.entity_id
_entity_poly.type
_entity_poly.pdbx_seq_one_letter_code
_entity_poly.pdbx_strand_id
1 'polypeptide(L)'
;MGMFCYQCEQTVQCKGCTQVGVCGKDAQTANLQDVLLHVTKGIAQYAHRARQLGASDRKIDRQVIENLFTTVTNVNFDPERVRQLIERSVQTRADAKALYEKAAAKAGKPIESLHGPAQFTPAAVLPDLEKQAADVGIEARKKRYGEDIAGLMELLTYGLKGTAAYADHAMILGQEDEAVYGFFHKALDLLTHEQQTVDELFAAAMECGQINLKAMELLDAGNTKTYGHPEPTKIRISAKKGKAILVSGHDLKDLHELLKQTEGTGINVYTHGEMLPCNAYPELKKFKHLVGNYGGAWQDQAREFEAFPGAILMTTNCIQRPRDSYKGRIFTSGLVAWPGVTHIADRNFAPVIAAAQAAPGFPADEPEKFIMGGFARNTVMSVAGQVIEAVKKGAIKHFFLIGGCDGAKPGRNYYTDFAQAVPKDCVILTLACGKFRFNKLEFGDIGGIPRLLDVGQCNDAYSAVQVAVALAKAFNTDVNSLPLSMVLSWYEQKAVCILLTLLSLGIKNIRLGPSLPAFLTPNVLKVLVEKFAIKPITTVKDDLKAILPTHPAVAAL
;
A
#
# COMPACT_ATOMS: atom_id res chain seq x y z
N MET A 1 -13.21 26.76 -6.89
CA MET A 1 -11.80 26.64 -6.49
C MET A 1 -11.24 25.38 -7.13
N GLY A 2 -9.96 25.40 -7.53
CA GLY A 2 -9.29 24.18 -8.03
C GLY A 2 -8.87 23.26 -6.88
N MET A 3 -8.25 22.14 -7.23
CA MET A 3 -7.52 21.27 -6.32
C MET A 3 -6.05 21.24 -6.73
N PHE A 4 -5.17 20.65 -5.92
CA PHE A 4 -3.87 20.19 -6.40
C PHE A 4 -3.52 18.86 -5.75
N CYS A 5 -3.29 17.82 -6.55
CA CYS A 5 -2.86 16.53 -6.03
C CYS A 5 -1.94 15.80 -7.02
N TYR A 6 -0.79 15.33 -6.54
CA TYR A 6 0.20 14.61 -7.35
C TYR A 6 0.75 13.33 -6.68
N GLN A 7 0.02 12.80 -5.70
CA GLN A 7 0.51 11.71 -4.83
C GLN A 7 0.58 10.32 -5.50
N CYS A 8 -0.01 10.15 -6.69
CA CYS A 8 -0.02 8.88 -7.40
C CYS A 8 0.59 8.98 -8.79
N GLU A 9 1.08 7.85 -9.30
CA GLU A 9 1.78 7.74 -10.59
C GLU A 9 0.97 8.27 -11.78
N GLN A 10 -0.37 8.18 -11.71
CA GLN A 10 -1.26 8.59 -12.80
C GLN A 10 -1.66 10.06 -12.75
N THR A 11 -1.00 10.88 -11.94
CA THR A 11 -1.28 12.32 -11.90
C THR A 11 -1.15 12.95 -13.29
N VAL A 12 -2.01 13.93 -13.59
CA VAL A 12 -2.12 14.53 -14.93
C VAL A 12 -0.74 15.03 -15.41
N GLN A 13 -0.33 14.57 -16.59
CA GLN A 13 0.94 14.89 -17.24
C GLN A 13 2.20 14.64 -16.38
N CYS A 14 2.12 13.74 -15.38
CA CYS A 14 3.17 13.56 -14.38
C CYS A 14 3.53 14.87 -13.64
N LYS A 15 2.55 15.77 -13.45
CA LYS A 15 2.72 17.07 -12.77
C LYS A 15 1.76 17.26 -11.60
N GLY A 16 0.46 17.11 -11.83
CA GLY A 16 -0.55 17.44 -10.82
C GLY A 16 -1.96 17.46 -11.38
N CYS A 17 -2.92 16.86 -10.68
CA CYS A 17 -4.34 17.00 -10.95
C CYS A 17 -4.86 18.32 -10.36
N THR A 18 -5.41 19.20 -11.21
CA THR A 18 -5.83 20.56 -10.79
C THR A 18 -7.34 20.83 -10.81
N GLN A 19 -8.11 19.99 -11.49
CA GLN A 19 -9.58 20.12 -11.60
C GLN A 19 -10.30 18.90 -11.02
N VAL A 20 -9.94 17.72 -11.51
CA VAL A 20 -10.40 16.42 -11.01
C VAL A 20 -9.22 15.46 -11.08
N GLY A 21 -9.12 14.56 -10.11
CA GLY A 21 -8.13 13.48 -10.12
C GLY A 21 -8.42 12.47 -11.22
N VAL A 22 -7.37 11.93 -11.86
CA VAL A 22 -7.50 10.79 -12.79
C VAL A 22 -8.16 9.58 -12.11
N CYS A 23 -7.99 9.45 -10.80
CA CYS A 23 -8.68 8.45 -9.97
C CYS A 23 -10.18 8.69 -9.75
N GLY A 24 -10.72 9.83 -10.20
CA GLY A 24 -12.11 10.25 -9.96
C GLY A 24 -12.32 11.06 -8.68
N LYS A 25 -11.25 11.45 -7.97
CA LYS A 25 -11.35 12.32 -6.79
C LYS A 25 -11.71 13.74 -7.22
N ASP A 26 -12.84 14.25 -6.76
CA ASP A 26 -13.26 15.63 -7.02
C ASP A 26 -12.47 16.65 -6.18
N ALA A 27 -12.62 17.93 -6.53
CA ALA A 27 -11.90 19.01 -5.88
C ALA A 27 -12.28 19.16 -4.40
N GLN A 28 -13.57 19.02 -4.07
CA GLN A 28 -14.07 19.13 -2.70
C GLN A 28 -13.42 18.08 -1.79
N THR A 29 -13.42 16.80 -2.20
CA THR A 29 -12.80 15.71 -1.45
C THR A 29 -11.29 15.91 -1.34
N ALA A 30 -10.62 16.34 -2.41
CA ALA A 30 -9.19 16.62 -2.37
C ALA A 30 -8.84 17.73 -1.35
N ASN A 31 -9.60 18.82 -1.38
CA ASN A 31 -9.45 19.97 -0.49
C ASN A 31 -9.70 19.58 0.98
N LEU A 32 -10.74 18.79 1.26
CA LEU A 32 -11.01 18.29 2.60
C LEU A 32 -9.92 17.34 3.11
N GLN A 33 -9.32 16.52 2.24
CA GLN A 33 -8.17 15.68 2.63
C GLN A 33 -6.94 16.53 2.98
N ASP A 34 -6.70 17.66 2.32
CA ASP A 34 -5.63 18.59 2.70
C ASP A 34 -5.88 19.21 4.08
N VAL A 35 -7.13 19.59 4.37
CA VAL A 35 -7.51 20.10 5.70
C VAL A 35 -7.37 19.02 6.77
N LEU A 36 -7.79 17.78 6.50
CA LEU A 36 -7.62 16.66 7.43
C LEU A 36 -6.15 16.43 7.77
N LEU A 37 -5.26 16.45 6.78
CA LEU A 37 -3.82 16.33 7.00
C LEU A 37 -3.27 17.50 7.81
N HIS A 38 -3.76 18.72 7.55
CA HIS A 38 -3.37 19.89 8.33
C HIS A 38 -3.76 19.72 9.80
N VAL A 39 -5.02 19.38 10.12
CA VAL A 39 -5.46 19.14 11.51
C VAL A 39 -4.67 18.00 12.16
N THR A 40 -4.36 16.95 11.41
CA THR A 40 -3.56 15.80 11.88
C THR A 40 -2.16 16.21 12.31
N LYS A 41 -1.52 17.15 11.60
CA LYS A 41 -0.25 17.73 12.04
C LYS A 41 -0.40 18.45 13.38
N GLY A 42 -1.52 19.13 13.62
CA GLY A 42 -1.81 19.77 14.91
C GLY A 42 -1.94 18.79 16.07
N ILE A 43 -2.53 17.60 15.84
CA ILE A 43 -2.53 16.50 16.82
C ILE A 43 -1.09 16.10 17.14
N ALA A 44 -0.29 15.87 16.09
CA ALA A 44 1.10 15.41 16.21
C ALA A 44 2.00 16.41 16.95
N GLN A 45 1.82 17.73 16.75
CA GLN A 45 2.58 18.75 17.48
C GLN A 45 2.47 18.58 19.00
N TYR A 46 1.25 18.43 19.53
CA TYR A 46 1.03 18.20 20.96
C TYR A 46 1.46 16.80 21.40
N ALA A 47 1.08 15.77 20.63
CA ALA A 47 1.37 14.39 20.98
C ALA A 47 2.88 14.06 20.95
N HIS A 48 3.66 14.71 20.10
CA HIS A 48 5.12 14.59 20.10
C HIS A 48 5.73 15.14 21.41
N ARG A 49 5.29 16.32 21.84
CA ARG A 49 5.75 16.95 23.09
C ARG A 49 5.31 16.17 24.33
N ALA A 50 4.08 15.66 24.34
CA ALA A 50 3.63 14.75 25.40
C ALA A 50 4.55 13.52 25.52
N ARG A 51 4.93 12.91 24.39
CA ARG A 51 5.82 11.75 24.35
C ARG A 51 7.24 12.06 24.85
N GLN A 52 7.77 13.24 24.54
CA GLN A 52 9.05 13.70 25.09
C GLN A 52 9.02 13.85 26.63
N LEU A 53 7.83 13.91 27.23
CA LEU A 53 7.61 13.95 28.67
C LEU A 53 7.13 12.60 29.25
N GLY A 54 7.22 11.53 28.46
CA GLY A 54 6.84 10.18 28.88
C GLY A 54 5.32 9.93 28.93
N ALA A 55 4.52 10.73 28.22
CA ALA A 55 3.08 10.56 28.13
C ALA A 55 2.62 10.23 26.70
N SER A 56 1.73 9.25 26.56
CA SER A 56 1.12 8.85 25.29
C SER A 56 -0.32 8.38 25.52
N ASP A 57 -1.11 8.33 24.45
CA ASP A 57 -2.47 7.83 24.47
C ASP A 57 -2.79 7.11 23.16
N ARG A 58 -3.31 5.88 23.28
CA ARG A 58 -3.57 4.99 22.13
C ARG A 58 -4.67 5.53 21.20
N LYS A 59 -5.67 6.23 21.71
CA LYS A 59 -6.73 6.82 20.88
C LYS A 59 -6.15 7.94 20.00
N ILE A 60 -5.25 8.75 20.54
CA ILE A 60 -4.52 9.78 19.80
C ILE A 60 -3.67 9.14 18.70
N ASP A 61 -2.89 8.12 19.06
CA ASP A 61 -2.02 7.40 18.12
C ASP A 61 -2.79 6.83 16.93
N ARG A 62 -3.89 6.12 17.21
CA ARG A 62 -4.71 5.47 16.18
C ARG A 62 -5.40 6.48 15.27
N GLN A 63 -5.89 7.60 15.82
CA GLN A 63 -6.50 8.65 15.00
C GLN A 63 -5.52 9.23 13.97
N VAL A 64 -4.24 9.41 14.33
CA VAL A 64 -3.21 9.90 13.39
C VAL A 64 -3.00 8.92 12.25
N ILE A 65 -2.93 7.62 12.54
CA ILE A 65 -2.80 6.55 11.54
C ILE A 65 -4.02 6.53 10.60
N GLU A 66 -5.23 6.48 11.15
CA GLU A 66 -6.48 6.43 10.38
C GLU A 66 -6.65 7.66 9.48
N ASN A 67 -6.29 8.85 9.97
CA ASN A 67 -6.34 10.08 9.18
C ASN A 67 -5.41 10.01 7.97
N LEU A 68 -4.17 9.56 8.16
CA LEU A 68 -3.21 9.43 7.07
C LEU A 68 -3.68 8.40 6.04
N PHE A 69 -4.11 7.21 6.50
CA PHE A 69 -4.55 6.14 5.61
C PHE A 69 -5.83 6.53 4.84
N THR A 70 -6.77 7.25 5.45
CA THR A 70 -7.96 7.78 4.75
C THR A 70 -7.61 8.59 3.50
N THR A 71 -6.47 9.27 3.50
CA THR A 71 -6.02 10.12 2.38
C THR A 71 -5.12 9.41 1.35
N VAL A 72 -4.91 8.10 1.50
CA VAL A 72 -4.25 7.27 0.49
C VAL A 72 -5.11 7.22 -0.78
N THR A 73 -4.47 7.14 -1.94
CA THR A 73 -5.16 7.06 -3.23
C THR A 73 -6.12 5.88 -3.26
N ASN A 74 -7.35 6.17 -3.68
CA ASN A 74 -8.44 5.21 -3.79
C ASN A 74 -8.93 4.61 -2.48
N VAL A 75 -8.79 5.30 -1.33
CA VAL A 75 -9.41 4.90 -0.05
C VAL A 75 -10.78 5.55 0.12
N ASN A 76 -10.83 6.87 0.31
CA ASN A 76 -12.06 7.57 0.69
C ASN A 76 -12.38 8.71 -0.28
N PHE A 77 -13.54 8.64 -0.92
CA PHE A 77 -14.08 9.64 -1.84
C PHE A 77 -15.33 10.35 -1.30
N ASP A 78 -15.68 10.12 -0.03
CA ASP A 78 -16.90 10.65 0.58
C ASP A 78 -16.58 11.94 1.37
N PRO A 79 -16.94 13.12 0.85
CA PRO A 79 -16.61 14.39 1.50
C PRO A 79 -17.26 14.54 2.88
N GLU A 80 -18.45 13.97 3.09
CA GLU A 80 -19.13 14.02 4.38
C GLU A 80 -18.40 13.18 5.42
N ARG A 81 -17.89 12.01 5.01
CA ARG A 81 -17.08 11.18 5.90
C ARG A 81 -15.72 11.80 6.23
N VAL A 82 -15.09 12.48 5.27
CA VAL A 82 -13.87 13.25 5.53
C VAL A 82 -14.15 14.43 6.47
N ARG A 83 -15.28 15.13 6.32
CA ARG A 83 -15.72 16.19 7.25
C ARG A 83 -15.85 15.67 8.68
N GLN A 84 -16.53 14.55 8.87
CA GLN A 84 -16.69 13.92 10.19
C GLN A 84 -15.33 13.52 10.80
N LEU A 85 -14.38 13.06 9.98
CA LEU A 85 -13.01 12.78 10.43
C LEU A 85 -12.27 14.05 10.86
N ILE A 86 -12.46 15.17 10.17
CA ILE A 86 -11.89 16.47 10.57
C ILE A 86 -12.44 16.88 11.94
N GLU A 87 -13.76 16.77 12.16
CA GLU A 87 -14.39 17.09 13.45
C GLU A 87 -13.84 16.23 14.59
N ARG A 88 -13.77 14.91 14.39
CA ARG A 88 -13.14 13.99 15.36
C ARG A 88 -11.69 14.34 15.62
N SER A 89 -10.94 14.73 14.59
CA SER A 89 -9.53 15.11 14.71
C SER A 89 -9.32 16.40 15.50
N VAL A 90 -10.25 17.35 15.44
CA VAL A 90 -10.23 18.55 16.30
C VAL A 90 -10.37 18.16 17.76
N GLN A 91 -11.31 17.25 18.08
CA GLN A 91 -11.46 16.74 19.44
C GLN A 91 -10.20 16.00 19.90
N THR A 92 -9.65 15.11 19.08
CA THR A 92 -8.41 14.39 19.40
C THR A 92 -7.22 15.34 19.57
N ARG A 93 -7.17 16.47 18.85
CA ARG A 93 -6.15 17.51 19.06
C ARG A 93 -6.31 18.17 20.43
N ALA A 94 -7.53 18.42 20.87
CA ALA A 94 -7.79 18.95 22.22
C ALA A 94 -7.38 17.94 23.29
N ASP A 95 -7.69 16.64 23.10
CA ASP A 95 -7.25 15.56 23.97
C ASP A 95 -5.71 15.51 24.04
N ALA A 96 -5.02 15.64 22.89
CA ALA A 96 -3.55 15.65 22.82
C ALA A 96 -2.93 16.88 23.50
N LYS A 97 -3.55 18.06 23.37
CA LYS A 97 -3.15 19.26 24.08
C LYS A 97 -3.26 19.05 25.59
N ALA A 98 -4.40 18.56 26.08
CA ALA A 98 -4.60 18.30 27.51
C ALA A 98 -3.60 17.27 28.05
N LEU A 99 -3.30 16.22 27.28
CA LEU A 99 -2.27 15.23 27.62
C LEU A 99 -0.88 15.90 27.78
N TYR A 100 -0.49 16.74 26.82
CA TYR A 100 0.75 17.49 26.88
C TYR A 100 0.81 18.43 28.09
N GLU A 101 -0.22 19.26 28.30
CA GLU A 101 -0.27 20.23 29.40
C GLU A 101 -0.20 19.54 30.77
N LYS A 102 -0.91 18.42 30.94
CA LYS A 102 -0.83 17.59 32.14
C LYS A 102 0.58 17.01 32.36
N ALA A 103 1.20 16.50 31.30
CA ALA A 103 2.55 15.96 31.37
C ALA A 103 3.59 17.05 31.69
N ALA A 104 3.46 18.23 31.10
CA ALA A 104 4.31 19.39 31.34
C ALA A 104 4.20 19.87 32.79
N ALA A 105 2.97 20.02 33.30
CA ALA A 105 2.72 20.37 34.69
C ALA A 105 3.33 19.36 35.67
N LYS A 106 3.14 18.05 35.41
CA LYS A 106 3.74 16.98 36.23
C LYS A 106 5.27 17.02 36.21
N ALA A 107 5.87 17.39 35.07
CA ALA A 107 7.32 17.48 34.90
C ALA A 107 7.91 18.84 35.32
N GLY A 108 7.10 19.79 35.79
CA GLY A 108 7.54 21.14 36.12
C GLY A 108 8.10 21.93 34.92
N LYS A 109 7.69 21.60 33.69
CA LYS A 109 8.12 22.29 32.47
C LYS A 109 7.10 23.33 32.03
N PRO A 110 7.54 24.47 31.45
CA PRO A 110 6.62 25.44 30.88
C PRO A 110 5.86 24.84 29.69
N ILE A 111 4.61 25.25 29.53
CA ILE A 111 3.78 24.88 28.37
C ILE A 111 4.19 25.77 27.19
N GLU A 112 4.60 25.15 26.10
CA GLU A 112 4.94 25.83 24.85
C GLU A 112 3.69 26.35 24.14
N SER A 113 3.75 27.59 23.65
CA SER A 113 2.74 28.11 22.73
C SER A 113 3.05 27.62 21.32
N LEU A 114 2.25 26.66 20.83
CA LEU A 114 2.40 26.10 19.48
C LEU A 114 1.61 26.92 18.47
N HIS A 115 2.08 26.95 17.22
CA HIS A 115 1.50 27.74 16.13
C HIS A 115 1.08 26.87 14.93
N GLY A 116 0.39 27.48 13.97
CA GLY A 116 -0.03 26.84 12.73
C GLY A 116 -1.10 25.76 12.97
N PRO A 117 -0.87 24.50 12.58
CA PRO A 117 -1.86 23.42 12.73
C PRO A 117 -2.43 23.23 14.14
N ALA A 118 -1.65 23.49 15.19
CA ALA A 118 -2.09 23.40 16.58
C ALA A 118 -3.22 24.39 16.93
N GLN A 119 -3.25 25.56 16.27
CA GLN A 119 -4.23 26.63 16.50
C GLN A 119 -5.29 26.73 15.40
N PHE A 120 -5.14 25.99 14.31
CA PHE A 120 -6.07 26.02 13.18
C PHE A 120 -7.51 25.68 13.60
N THR A 121 -8.48 26.49 13.21
CA THR A 121 -9.90 26.24 13.50
C THR A 121 -10.63 25.93 12.20
N PRO A 122 -11.01 24.66 11.96
CA PRO A 122 -11.82 24.30 10.80
C PRO A 122 -13.16 25.03 10.82
N ALA A 123 -13.59 25.56 9.68
CA ALA A 123 -14.92 26.16 9.55
C ALA A 123 -16.02 25.09 9.73
N ALA A 124 -17.14 25.48 10.34
CA ALA A 124 -18.21 24.55 10.71
C ALA A 124 -19.02 24.04 9.51
N VAL A 125 -19.06 24.80 8.41
CA VAL A 125 -19.84 24.44 7.21
C VAL A 125 -18.93 24.07 6.06
N LEU A 126 -19.32 23.04 5.29
CA LEU A 126 -18.52 22.46 4.20
C LEU A 126 -17.96 23.48 3.20
N PRO A 127 -18.75 24.45 2.68
CA PRO A 127 -18.24 25.38 1.68
C PRO A 127 -17.11 26.29 2.21
N ASP A 128 -17.15 26.66 3.48
CA ASP A 128 -16.11 27.50 4.08
C ASP A 128 -14.90 26.68 4.51
N LEU A 129 -15.12 25.43 4.94
CA LEU A 129 -14.07 24.48 5.24
C LEU A 129 -13.24 24.16 3.99
N GLU A 130 -13.91 24.00 2.84
CA GLU A 130 -13.25 23.79 1.55
C GLU A 130 -12.36 24.99 1.16
N LYS A 131 -12.79 26.23 1.42
CA LYS A 131 -11.99 27.43 1.13
C LYS A 131 -10.68 27.45 1.93
N GLN A 132 -10.68 26.97 3.17
CA GLN A 132 -9.47 26.91 4.01
C GLN A 132 -8.40 25.96 3.45
N ALA A 133 -8.76 25.03 2.55
CA ALA A 133 -7.79 24.14 1.91
C ALA A 133 -6.75 24.90 1.08
N ALA A 134 -7.12 26.05 0.50
CA ALA A 134 -6.22 26.85 -0.33
C ALA A 134 -4.98 27.35 0.44
N ASP A 135 -5.10 27.55 1.76
CA ASP A 135 -4.01 28.05 2.61
C ASP A 135 -3.11 26.93 3.15
N VAL A 136 -3.60 25.68 3.13
CA VAL A 136 -2.93 24.53 3.77
C VAL A 136 -2.52 23.44 2.79
N GLY A 137 -2.97 23.53 1.52
CA GLY A 137 -2.69 22.56 0.47
C GLY A 137 -1.26 22.60 -0.07
N ILE A 138 -0.99 21.75 -1.07
CA ILE A 138 0.35 21.57 -1.64
C ILE A 138 0.83 22.83 -2.37
N GLU A 139 -0.03 23.57 -3.07
CA GLU A 139 0.36 24.81 -3.76
C GLU A 139 0.79 25.91 -2.79
N ALA A 140 0.10 26.04 -1.65
CA ALA A 140 0.52 26.95 -0.59
C ALA A 140 1.91 26.58 -0.04
N ARG A 141 2.18 25.28 0.16
CA ARG A 141 3.51 24.80 0.56
C ARG A 141 4.58 25.12 -0.48
N LYS A 142 4.32 24.86 -1.76
CA LYS A 142 5.24 25.20 -2.86
C LYS A 142 5.55 26.70 -2.90
N LYS A 143 4.53 27.54 -2.74
CA LYS A 143 4.70 29.00 -2.70
C LYS A 143 5.54 29.44 -1.49
N ARG A 144 5.36 28.80 -0.33
CA ARG A 144 6.06 29.16 0.91
C ARG A 144 7.51 28.67 0.95
N TYR A 145 7.77 27.45 0.51
CA TYR A 145 9.05 26.77 0.74
C TYR A 145 9.85 26.48 -0.55
N GLY A 146 9.27 26.72 -1.73
CA GLY A 146 9.84 26.31 -3.00
C GLY A 146 9.55 24.84 -3.34
N GLU A 147 9.77 24.48 -4.61
CA GLU A 147 9.42 23.17 -5.17
C GLU A 147 10.21 22.01 -4.55
N ASP A 148 11.50 22.20 -4.27
CA ASP A 148 12.37 21.13 -3.74
C ASP A 148 11.99 20.74 -2.30
N ILE A 149 11.84 21.72 -1.42
CA ILE A 149 11.44 21.48 -0.02
C ILE A 149 10.01 20.94 0.02
N ALA A 150 9.07 21.53 -0.73
CA ALA A 150 7.71 21.01 -0.80
C ALA A 150 7.68 19.57 -1.32
N GLY A 151 8.46 19.24 -2.36
CA GLY A 151 8.59 17.88 -2.88
C GLY A 151 9.08 16.87 -1.83
N LEU A 152 10.07 17.24 -1.02
CA LEU A 152 10.57 16.41 0.08
C LEU A 152 9.58 16.27 1.23
N MET A 153 8.85 17.34 1.58
CA MET A 153 7.75 17.28 2.55
C MET A 153 6.67 16.29 2.09
N GLU A 154 6.37 16.29 0.79
CA GLU A 154 5.39 15.37 0.19
C GLU A 154 5.92 13.94 0.10
N LEU A 155 7.21 13.74 -0.22
CA LEU A 155 7.86 12.43 -0.14
C LEU A 155 7.70 11.81 1.26
N LEU A 156 8.00 12.58 2.31
CA LEU A 156 7.83 12.13 3.69
C LEU A 156 6.36 11.88 4.02
N THR A 157 5.46 12.80 3.65
CA THR A 157 4.01 12.65 3.88
C THR A 157 3.47 11.38 3.21
N TYR A 158 3.88 11.09 1.96
CA TYR A 158 3.45 9.90 1.24
C TYR A 158 4.07 8.62 1.81
N GLY A 159 5.32 8.67 2.26
CA GLY A 159 5.91 7.61 3.07
C GLY A 159 5.07 7.30 4.31
N LEU A 160 4.72 8.33 5.09
CA LEU A 160 3.88 8.20 6.28
C LEU A 160 2.50 7.61 5.95
N LYS A 161 1.84 8.06 4.88
CA LYS A 161 0.55 7.50 4.44
C LYS A 161 0.63 6.00 4.13
N GLY A 162 1.67 5.58 3.41
CA GLY A 162 1.90 4.17 3.11
C GLY A 162 2.16 3.34 4.37
N THR A 163 3.04 3.84 5.25
CA THR A 163 3.34 3.21 6.54
C THR A 163 2.09 3.12 7.43
N ALA A 164 1.24 4.14 7.41
CA ALA A 164 0.01 4.19 8.19
C ALA A 164 -0.94 3.06 7.79
N ALA A 165 -1.03 2.75 6.49
CA ALA A 165 -1.85 1.64 6.03
C ALA A 165 -1.42 0.29 6.62
N TYR A 166 -0.10 0.04 6.71
CA TYR A 166 0.39 -1.21 7.32
C TYR A 166 0.25 -1.21 8.84
N ALA A 167 0.49 -0.06 9.49
CA ALA A 167 0.29 0.09 10.93
C ALA A 167 -1.19 -0.10 11.31
N ASP A 168 -2.13 0.36 10.48
CA ASP A 168 -3.58 0.18 10.65
C ASP A 168 -3.99 -1.30 10.64
N HIS A 169 -3.52 -2.07 9.66
CA HIS A 169 -3.78 -3.52 9.64
C HIS A 169 -3.09 -4.25 10.79
N ALA A 170 -1.88 -3.85 11.17
CA ALA A 170 -1.18 -4.41 12.31
C ALA A 170 -1.96 -4.18 13.61
N MET A 171 -2.44 -2.95 13.86
CA MET A 171 -3.24 -2.63 15.06
C MET A 171 -4.59 -3.35 15.07
N ILE A 172 -5.24 -3.55 13.91
CA ILE A 172 -6.48 -4.33 13.80
C ILE A 172 -6.29 -5.78 14.30
N LEU A 173 -5.06 -6.30 14.17
CA LEU A 173 -4.61 -7.62 14.65
C LEU A 173 -3.90 -7.55 16.00
N GLY A 174 -3.99 -6.43 16.71
CA GLY A 174 -3.41 -6.23 18.04
C GLY A 174 -1.88 -6.17 18.07
N GLN A 175 -1.23 -5.90 16.93
CA GLN A 175 0.21 -5.66 16.85
C GLN A 175 0.46 -4.14 16.81
N GLU A 176 1.01 -3.60 17.89
CA GLU A 176 1.23 -2.15 18.07
C GLU A 176 2.65 -1.94 18.63
N ASP A 177 3.30 -0.83 18.27
CA ASP A 177 4.66 -0.50 18.73
C ASP A 177 4.80 1.02 18.95
N GLU A 178 5.32 1.40 20.13
CA GLU A 178 5.49 2.80 20.52
C GLU A 178 6.44 3.59 19.62
N ALA A 179 7.48 2.95 19.07
CA ALA A 179 8.43 3.60 18.19
C ALA A 179 7.77 4.02 16.88
N VAL A 180 6.83 3.21 16.37
CA VAL A 180 6.05 3.54 15.18
C VAL A 180 5.23 4.80 15.43
N TYR A 181 4.37 4.82 16.45
CA TYR A 181 3.53 5.99 16.74
C TYR A 181 4.34 7.23 17.12
N GLY A 182 5.41 7.05 17.89
CA GLY A 182 6.33 8.13 18.25
C GLY A 182 6.94 8.80 17.02
N PHE A 183 7.33 8.01 16.02
CA PHE A 183 7.84 8.54 14.75
C PHE A 183 6.77 9.28 13.95
N PHE A 184 5.53 8.77 13.87
CA PHE A 184 4.44 9.49 13.21
C PHE A 184 4.26 10.89 13.80
N HIS A 185 4.25 11.01 15.13
CA HIS A 185 4.14 12.30 15.80
C HIS A 185 5.33 13.20 15.52
N LYS A 186 6.56 12.67 15.62
CA LYS A 186 7.80 13.39 15.33
C LYS A 186 7.84 13.92 13.88
N ALA A 187 7.55 13.07 12.91
CA ALA A 187 7.65 13.41 11.49
C ALA A 187 6.56 14.41 11.08
N LEU A 188 5.33 14.28 11.60
CA LEU A 188 4.27 15.24 11.32
C LEU A 188 4.50 16.59 12.01
N ASP A 189 5.08 16.62 13.21
CA ASP A 189 5.52 17.84 13.89
C ASP A 189 6.62 18.55 13.09
N LEU A 190 7.64 17.81 12.63
CA LEU A 190 8.69 18.32 11.74
C LEU A 190 8.09 19.02 10.51
N LEU A 191 7.03 18.45 9.91
CA LEU A 191 6.32 19.01 8.77
C LEU A 191 5.54 20.32 9.06
N THR A 192 5.59 20.82 10.30
CA THR A 192 5.01 22.12 10.72
C THR A 192 6.03 23.23 10.94
N HIS A 193 7.33 22.89 10.95
CA HIS A 193 8.38 23.87 11.20
C HIS A 193 8.46 24.93 10.10
N GLU A 194 8.81 26.16 10.49
CA GLU A 194 8.85 27.30 9.54
C GLU A 194 10.06 27.27 8.62
N GLN A 195 11.14 26.62 9.05
CA GLN A 195 12.36 26.43 8.28
C GLN A 195 12.68 24.94 8.31
N GLN A 196 12.92 24.38 7.13
CA GLN A 196 13.26 22.98 6.94
C GLN A 196 14.38 22.91 5.91
N THR A 197 15.33 22.04 6.15
CA THR A 197 16.42 21.79 5.21
C THR A 197 16.16 20.52 4.40
N VAL A 198 16.81 20.43 3.24
CA VAL A 198 16.82 19.22 2.40
C VAL A 198 17.31 18.02 3.21
N ASP A 199 18.38 18.19 3.99
CA ASP A 199 19.01 17.11 4.75
C ASP A 199 18.10 16.58 5.87
N GLU A 200 17.41 17.47 6.60
CA GLU A 200 16.46 17.06 7.65
C GLU A 200 15.28 16.26 7.08
N LEU A 201 14.67 16.76 6.00
CA LEU A 201 13.52 16.08 5.37
C LEU A 201 13.94 14.75 4.72
N PHE A 202 15.12 14.72 4.09
CA PHE A 202 15.66 13.50 3.51
C PHE A 202 15.99 12.46 4.59
N ALA A 203 16.63 12.88 5.70
CA ALA A 203 16.90 12.00 6.83
C ALA A 203 15.61 11.45 7.45
N ALA A 204 14.59 12.29 7.63
CA ALA A 204 13.27 11.86 8.10
C ALA A 204 12.60 10.89 7.12
N ALA A 205 12.76 11.07 5.81
CA ALA A 205 12.26 10.11 4.81
C ALA A 205 12.96 8.74 4.90
N MET A 206 14.28 8.72 5.18
CA MET A 206 15.01 7.47 5.41
C MET A 206 14.60 6.81 6.74
N GLU A 207 14.40 7.59 7.81
CA GLU A 207 13.86 7.09 9.08
C GLU A 207 12.44 6.52 8.89
N CYS A 208 11.60 7.17 8.06
CA CYS A 208 10.29 6.64 7.68
C CYS A 208 10.40 5.28 6.98
N GLY A 209 11.44 5.06 6.17
CA GLY A 209 11.72 3.76 5.56
C GLY A 209 12.00 2.66 6.59
N GLN A 210 12.76 2.98 7.64
CA GLN A 210 13.05 2.06 8.75
C GLN A 210 11.81 1.77 9.61
N ILE A 211 11.03 2.80 9.91
CA ILE A 211 9.77 2.66 10.65
C ILE A 211 8.74 1.87 9.83
N ASN A 212 8.73 2.03 8.50
CA ASN A 212 7.91 1.20 7.62
C ASN A 212 8.34 -0.27 7.65
N LEU A 213 9.65 -0.58 7.69
CA LEU A 213 10.11 -1.95 7.85
C LEU A 213 9.56 -2.56 9.15
N LYS A 214 9.55 -1.79 10.24
CA LYS A 214 8.96 -2.19 11.52
C LYS A 214 7.44 -2.39 11.42
N ALA A 215 6.72 -1.49 10.75
CA ALA A 215 5.27 -1.62 10.54
C ALA A 215 4.92 -2.88 9.72
N MET A 216 5.69 -3.17 8.66
CA MET A 216 5.50 -4.41 7.88
C MET A 216 5.87 -5.66 8.69
N GLU A 217 6.89 -5.62 9.55
CA GLU A 217 7.20 -6.70 10.49
C GLU A 217 6.02 -6.99 11.43
N LEU A 218 5.43 -5.95 12.03
CA LEU A 218 4.26 -6.08 12.91
C LEU A 218 3.08 -6.69 12.15
N LEU A 219 2.83 -6.24 10.91
CA LEU A 219 1.76 -6.77 10.08
C LEU A 219 2.02 -8.23 9.66
N ASP A 220 3.23 -8.59 9.24
CA ASP A 220 3.62 -9.98 8.97
C ASP A 220 3.39 -10.86 10.20
N ALA A 221 3.83 -10.42 11.38
CA ALA A 221 3.62 -11.13 12.63
C ALA A 221 2.12 -11.27 12.97
N GLY A 222 1.33 -10.20 12.82
CA GLY A 222 -0.11 -10.22 13.08
C GLY A 222 -0.84 -11.19 12.17
N ASN A 223 -0.57 -11.13 10.87
CA ASN A 223 -1.17 -12.01 9.87
C ASN A 223 -0.76 -13.46 10.11
N THR A 224 0.53 -13.74 10.25
CA THR A 224 1.04 -15.12 10.33
C THR A 224 0.73 -15.81 11.67
N LYS A 225 0.72 -15.08 12.79
CA LYS A 225 0.28 -15.63 14.08
C LYS A 225 -1.21 -15.94 14.10
N THR A 226 -2.02 -15.14 13.41
CA THR A 226 -3.48 -15.29 13.41
C THR A 226 -3.95 -16.33 12.39
N TYR A 227 -3.35 -16.33 11.19
CA TYR A 227 -3.84 -17.09 10.04
C TYR A 227 -2.90 -18.21 9.56
N GLY A 228 -1.75 -18.39 10.22
CA GLY A 228 -0.68 -19.28 9.82
C GLY A 228 0.26 -18.65 8.79
N HIS A 229 1.42 -19.27 8.57
CA HIS A 229 2.32 -18.85 7.50
C HIS A 229 1.74 -19.25 6.12
N PRO A 230 1.75 -18.37 5.11
CA PRO A 230 1.33 -18.73 3.76
C PRO A 230 2.10 -19.95 3.23
N GLU A 231 1.39 -20.86 2.57
CA GLU A 231 1.95 -22.08 1.98
C GLU A 231 1.67 -22.16 0.47
N PRO A 232 2.55 -22.83 -0.32
CA PRO A 232 2.34 -23.04 -1.75
C PRO A 232 0.94 -23.60 -2.03
N THR A 233 0.14 -22.84 -2.77
CA THR A 233 -1.28 -23.13 -2.99
C THR A 233 -1.65 -22.93 -4.45
N LYS A 234 -2.37 -23.90 -5.02
CA LYS A 234 -3.09 -23.76 -6.29
C LYS A 234 -4.38 -22.97 -6.03
N ILE A 235 -4.42 -21.73 -6.50
CA ILE A 235 -5.55 -20.82 -6.29
C ILE A 235 -6.41 -20.83 -7.54
N ARG A 236 -7.68 -21.23 -7.41
CA ARG A 236 -8.64 -21.24 -8.52
C ARG A 236 -8.91 -19.81 -8.99
N ILE A 237 -8.92 -19.59 -10.30
CA ILE A 237 -9.23 -18.31 -10.95
C ILE A 237 -10.43 -18.37 -11.90
N SER A 238 -11.18 -19.46 -11.83
CA SER A 238 -12.34 -19.77 -12.67
C SER A 238 -13.61 -19.78 -11.81
N ALA A 239 -14.73 -19.38 -12.39
CA ALA A 239 -16.00 -19.32 -11.68
C ALA A 239 -16.48 -20.71 -11.23
N LYS A 240 -17.17 -20.75 -10.09
CA LYS A 240 -17.84 -21.90 -9.48
C LYS A 240 -19.31 -21.53 -9.31
N LYS A 241 -20.20 -22.43 -9.73
CA LYS A 241 -21.65 -22.25 -9.69
C LYS A 241 -22.11 -21.86 -8.29
N GLY A 242 -23.07 -20.94 -8.22
CA GLY A 242 -23.76 -20.56 -6.99
C GLY A 242 -23.68 -19.07 -6.66
N LYS A 243 -24.29 -18.70 -5.53
CA LYS A 243 -24.26 -17.33 -5.00
C LYS A 243 -22.82 -16.95 -4.65
N ALA A 244 -22.49 -15.68 -4.77
CA ALA A 244 -21.10 -15.25 -4.63
C ALA A 244 -20.94 -13.90 -3.93
N ILE A 245 -19.87 -13.79 -3.14
CA ILE A 245 -19.34 -12.52 -2.61
C ILE A 245 -17.90 -12.36 -3.09
N LEU A 246 -17.55 -11.15 -3.53
CA LEU A 246 -16.19 -10.77 -3.89
C LEU A 246 -15.62 -9.83 -2.81
N VAL A 247 -14.47 -10.18 -2.24
CA VAL A 247 -13.76 -9.34 -1.27
C VAL A 247 -12.51 -8.76 -1.91
N SER A 248 -12.38 -7.43 -1.87
CA SER A 248 -11.19 -6.73 -2.34
C SER A 248 -10.64 -5.79 -1.28
N GLY A 249 -9.39 -5.37 -1.46
CA GLY A 249 -8.63 -4.64 -0.47
C GLY A 249 -7.48 -5.49 0.08
N HIS A 250 -7.15 -5.30 1.35
CA HIS A 250 -6.01 -5.98 2.00
C HIS A 250 -6.34 -6.57 3.38
N ASP A 251 -7.51 -6.27 3.96
CA ASP A 251 -7.81 -6.63 5.35
C ASP A 251 -8.24 -8.09 5.50
N LEU A 252 -7.36 -8.92 6.07
CA LEU A 252 -7.60 -10.34 6.32
C LEU A 252 -8.64 -10.58 7.42
N LYS A 253 -8.82 -9.65 8.37
CA LYS A 253 -9.78 -9.80 9.46
C LYS A 253 -11.21 -9.64 8.96
N ASP A 254 -11.46 -8.67 8.10
CA ASP A 254 -12.75 -8.50 7.44
C ASP A 254 -13.10 -9.73 6.59
N LEU A 255 -12.13 -10.29 5.84
CA LEU A 255 -12.35 -11.55 5.13
C LEU A 255 -12.67 -12.70 6.09
N HIS A 256 -11.90 -12.85 7.18
CA HIS A 256 -12.12 -13.93 8.15
C HIS A 256 -13.51 -13.84 8.82
N GLU A 257 -13.91 -12.65 9.25
CA GLU A 257 -15.23 -12.44 9.86
C GLU A 257 -16.37 -12.66 8.85
N LEU A 258 -16.18 -12.27 7.57
CA LEU A 258 -17.12 -12.59 6.51
C LEU A 258 -17.21 -14.10 6.27
N LEU A 259 -16.09 -14.81 6.24
CA LEU A 259 -16.06 -16.27 6.03
C LEU A 259 -16.83 -17.00 7.13
N LYS A 260 -16.66 -16.58 8.40
CA LYS A 260 -17.45 -17.11 9.53
C LYS A 260 -18.95 -16.86 9.33
N GLN A 261 -19.33 -15.64 8.97
CA GLN A 261 -20.75 -15.27 8.82
C GLN A 261 -21.41 -15.89 7.57
N THR A 262 -20.62 -16.34 6.59
CA THR A 262 -21.11 -16.97 5.35
C THR A 262 -21.02 -18.50 5.38
N GLU A 263 -20.43 -19.10 6.41
CA GLU A 263 -20.33 -20.55 6.55
C GLU A 263 -21.74 -21.18 6.62
N GLY A 264 -21.96 -22.24 5.83
CA GLY A 264 -23.26 -22.92 5.74
C GLY A 264 -24.35 -22.18 4.96
N THR A 265 -24.10 -20.97 4.46
CA THR A 265 -25.10 -20.18 3.70
C THR A 265 -25.26 -20.57 2.23
N GLY A 266 -24.34 -21.40 1.70
CA GLY A 266 -24.27 -21.76 0.28
C GLY A 266 -23.68 -20.67 -0.63
N ILE A 267 -23.08 -19.62 -0.06
CA ILE A 267 -22.41 -18.54 -0.79
C ILE A 267 -20.92 -18.88 -0.98
N ASN A 268 -20.43 -18.82 -2.21
CA ASN A 268 -19.02 -18.88 -2.54
C ASN A 268 -18.35 -17.51 -2.29
N VAL A 269 -17.24 -17.47 -1.57
CA VAL A 269 -16.44 -16.26 -1.36
C VAL A 269 -15.22 -16.28 -2.27
N TYR A 270 -15.04 -15.20 -3.02
CA TYR A 270 -13.90 -14.95 -3.88
C TYR A 270 -13.07 -13.78 -3.34
N THR A 271 -11.76 -13.85 -3.55
CA THR A 271 -10.87 -12.69 -3.39
C THR A 271 -10.75 -11.92 -4.70
N HIS A 272 -10.37 -10.65 -4.64
CA HIS A 272 -10.01 -9.81 -5.79
C HIS A 272 -8.81 -8.92 -5.49
N GLY A 273 -7.94 -8.73 -6.48
CA GLY A 273 -6.77 -7.87 -6.37
C GLY A 273 -5.83 -8.32 -5.26
N GLU A 274 -5.55 -7.41 -4.33
CA GLU A 274 -4.63 -7.64 -3.21
C GLU A 274 -5.15 -8.61 -2.14
N MET A 275 -6.39 -9.10 -2.26
CA MET A 275 -6.87 -10.21 -1.42
C MET A 275 -6.43 -11.59 -1.93
N LEU A 276 -5.90 -11.72 -3.16
CA LEU A 276 -5.42 -12.99 -3.72
C LEU A 276 -4.58 -13.84 -2.74
N PRO A 277 -3.59 -13.27 -2.02
CA PRO A 277 -2.73 -14.03 -1.11
C PRO A 277 -3.47 -14.70 0.06
N CYS A 278 -4.68 -14.23 0.42
CA CYS A 278 -5.48 -14.82 1.50
C CYS A 278 -5.78 -16.30 1.27
N ASN A 279 -5.85 -16.73 -0.01
CA ASN A 279 -6.06 -18.13 -0.38
C ASN A 279 -4.90 -19.06 0.02
N ALA A 280 -3.73 -18.52 0.39
CA ALA A 280 -2.57 -19.30 0.79
C ALA A 280 -2.39 -19.43 2.32
N TYR A 281 -3.23 -18.76 3.13
CA TYR A 281 -3.15 -18.82 4.59
C TYR A 281 -3.89 -20.05 5.15
N PRO A 282 -3.23 -20.96 5.89
CA PRO A 282 -3.83 -22.22 6.34
C PRO A 282 -5.15 -22.08 7.09
N GLU A 283 -5.29 -21.10 7.98
CA GLU A 283 -6.52 -20.92 8.76
C GLU A 283 -7.69 -20.45 7.89
N LEU A 284 -7.44 -19.60 6.90
CA LEU A 284 -8.48 -19.15 5.95
C LEU A 284 -8.88 -20.27 4.98
N LYS A 285 -7.93 -21.15 4.60
CA LYS A 285 -8.18 -22.31 3.73
C LYS A 285 -9.08 -23.39 4.36
N LYS A 286 -9.33 -23.33 5.68
CA LYS A 286 -10.28 -24.23 6.34
C LYS A 286 -11.71 -24.02 5.82
N PHE A 287 -12.05 -22.78 5.47
CA PHE A 287 -13.35 -22.42 4.90
C PHE A 287 -13.44 -22.87 3.43
N LYS A 288 -14.12 -24.00 3.18
CA LYS A 288 -14.21 -24.60 1.83
C LYS A 288 -14.98 -23.77 0.81
N HIS A 289 -15.76 -22.79 1.28
CA HIS A 289 -16.44 -21.82 0.45
C HIS A 289 -15.59 -20.58 0.12
N LEU A 290 -14.38 -20.43 0.66
CA LEU A 290 -13.34 -19.59 0.06
C LEU A 290 -12.81 -20.30 -1.19
N VAL A 291 -13.39 -19.99 -2.34
CA VAL A 291 -13.24 -20.81 -3.56
C VAL A 291 -12.05 -20.42 -4.42
N GLY A 292 -11.53 -19.19 -4.30
CA GLY A 292 -10.40 -18.71 -5.10
C GLY A 292 -10.42 -17.20 -5.32
N ASN A 293 -9.83 -16.77 -6.43
CA ASN A 293 -9.71 -15.36 -6.80
C ASN A 293 -10.43 -15.06 -8.11
N TYR A 294 -11.18 -13.97 -8.18
CA TYR A 294 -11.83 -13.50 -9.39
C TYR A 294 -11.11 -12.26 -9.95
N GLY A 295 -11.00 -12.18 -11.28
CA GLY A 295 -10.50 -10.98 -11.95
C GLY A 295 -8.97 -10.81 -11.94
N GLY A 296 -8.54 -9.55 -11.87
CA GLY A 296 -7.16 -9.12 -11.98
C GLY A 296 -6.77 -8.07 -10.94
N ALA A 297 -6.00 -7.08 -11.38
CA ALA A 297 -5.65 -5.92 -10.56
C ALA A 297 -6.75 -4.86 -10.56
N TRP A 298 -6.68 -3.96 -9.59
CA TRP A 298 -7.72 -2.98 -9.26
C TRP A 298 -8.19 -2.11 -10.43
N GLN A 299 -7.33 -1.85 -11.42
CA GLN A 299 -7.71 -0.97 -12.53
C GLN A 299 -8.83 -1.54 -13.42
N ASP A 300 -8.96 -2.88 -13.48
CA ASP A 300 -9.94 -3.58 -14.30
C ASP A 300 -11.29 -3.74 -13.58
N GLN A 301 -11.37 -3.34 -12.31
CA GLN A 301 -12.50 -3.68 -11.45
C GLN A 301 -13.83 -3.11 -11.95
N ALA A 302 -13.86 -1.98 -12.65
CA ALA A 302 -15.12 -1.43 -13.16
C ALA A 302 -15.83 -2.41 -14.13
N ARG A 303 -15.07 -3.14 -14.95
CA ARG A 303 -15.57 -4.19 -15.84
C ARG A 303 -15.81 -5.49 -15.06
N GLU A 304 -14.87 -5.87 -14.22
CA GLU A 304 -14.92 -7.16 -13.50
C GLU A 304 -16.04 -7.19 -12.46
N PHE A 305 -16.25 -6.11 -11.71
CA PHE A 305 -17.32 -6.01 -10.71
C PHE A 305 -18.71 -5.96 -11.35
N GLU A 306 -18.82 -5.33 -12.52
CA GLU A 306 -20.06 -5.34 -13.31
C GLU A 306 -20.39 -6.77 -13.78
N ALA A 307 -19.40 -7.52 -14.26
CA ALA A 307 -19.57 -8.90 -14.69
C ALA A 307 -19.76 -9.89 -13.53
N PHE A 308 -19.25 -9.59 -12.33
CA PHE A 308 -19.37 -10.46 -11.16
C PHE A 308 -20.84 -10.54 -10.67
N PRO A 309 -21.49 -11.71 -10.68
CA PRO A 309 -22.93 -11.84 -10.42
C PRO A 309 -23.26 -11.95 -8.92
N GLY A 310 -22.61 -11.16 -8.07
CA GLY A 310 -22.69 -11.25 -6.61
C GLY A 310 -22.46 -9.91 -5.89
N ALA A 311 -22.41 -9.94 -4.55
CA ALA A 311 -22.08 -8.74 -3.77
C ALA A 311 -20.56 -8.51 -3.71
N ILE A 312 -20.14 -7.27 -3.49
CA ILE A 312 -18.73 -6.88 -3.44
C ILE A 312 -18.45 -6.14 -2.13
N LEU A 313 -17.40 -6.51 -1.42
CA LEU A 313 -16.92 -5.85 -0.21
C LEU A 313 -15.53 -5.25 -0.45
N MET A 314 -15.41 -3.94 -0.29
CA MET A 314 -14.14 -3.20 -0.34
C MET A 314 -13.63 -2.92 1.07
N THR A 315 -12.56 -3.59 1.49
CA THR A 315 -11.97 -3.45 2.84
C THR A 315 -10.91 -2.34 2.91
N THR A 316 -10.23 -2.07 1.80
CA THR A 316 -9.25 -0.98 1.65
C THR A 316 -9.28 -0.40 0.23
N ASN A 317 -8.32 0.48 -0.11
CA ASN A 317 -8.03 0.79 -1.50
C ASN A 317 -7.71 -0.47 -2.33
N CYS A 318 -7.99 -0.49 -3.64
CA CYS A 318 -8.32 0.65 -4.51
C CYS A 318 -9.77 0.65 -4.99
N ILE A 319 -10.66 1.40 -4.32
CA ILE A 319 -12.01 1.65 -4.86
C ILE A 319 -11.95 2.69 -6.00
N GLN A 320 -12.62 2.39 -7.11
CA GLN A 320 -12.89 3.31 -8.22
C GLN A 320 -14.37 3.66 -8.17
N ARG A 321 -14.77 4.70 -8.92
CA ARG A 321 -16.18 5.06 -9.08
C ARG A 321 -17.05 3.85 -9.42
N PRO A 322 -17.95 3.41 -8.52
CA PRO A 322 -18.86 2.33 -8.82
C PRO A 322 -19.79 2.70 -9.97
N ARG A 323 -20.02 1.77 -10.90
CA ARG A 323 -21.03 1.94 -11.96
C ARG A 323 -22.42 1.71 -11.37
N ASP A 324 -23.42 2.36 -11.95
CA ASP A 324 -24.82 2.24 -11.49
C ASP A 324 -25.31 0.78 -11.51
N SER A 325 -24.81 -0.03 -12.45
CA SER A 325 -25.12 -1.47 -12.59
C SER A 325 -24.76 -2.32 -11.37
N TYR A 326 -23.80 -1.89 -10.53
CA TYR A 326 -23.41 -2.63 -9.33
C TYR A 326 -23.33 -1.77 -8.07
N LYS A 327 -23.62 -0.46 -8.15
CA LYS A 327 -23.57 0.45 -6.99
C LYS A 327 -24.46 -0.02 -5.82
N GLY A 328 -25.59 -0.66 -6.12
CA GLY A 328 -26.50 -1.21 -5.10
C GLY A 328 -26.04 -2.52 -4.43
N ARG A 329 -24.94 -3.13 -4.91
CA ARG A 329 -24.41 -4.41 -4.40
C ARG A 329 -22.92 -4.37 -4.06
N ILE A 330 -22.33 -3.19 -4.03
CA ILE A 330 -20.98 -2.95 -3.49
C ILE A 330 -21.10 -2.31 -2.12
N PHE A 331 -20.21 -2.69 -1.22
CA PHE A 331 -20.16 -2.24 0.16
C PHE A 331 -18.73 -1.81 0.49
N THR A 332 -18.61 -0.85 1.41
CA THR A 332 -17.31 -0.41 1.93
C THR A 332 -17.18 -0.79 3.40
N SER A 333 -15.97 -1.04 3.86
CA SER A 333 -15.62 -1.29 5.27
C SER A 333 -14.38 -0.46 5.65
N GLY A 334 -14.11 -0.36 6.94
CA GLY A 334 -12.95 0.36 7.48
C GLY A 334 -12.90 1.82 7.06
N LEU A 335 -11.77 2.24 6.49
CA LEU A 335 -11.54 3.62 6.06
C LEU A 335 -12.03 3.90 4.64
N VAL A 336 -12.42 2.86 3.89
CA VAL A 336 -12.94 3.01 2.53
C VAL A 336 -14.31 3.66 2.56
N ALA A 337 -14.54 4.61 1.66
CA ALA A 337 -15.87 5.14 1.45
C ALA A 337 -16.04 5.72 0.04
N TRP A 338 -17.29 5.69 -0.42
CA TRP A 338 -17.72 6.31 -1.66
C TRP A 338 -19.14 6.87 -1.49
N PRO A 339 -19.45 8.07 -2.00
CA PRO A 339 -20.77 8.68 -1.88
C PRO A 339 -21.93 7.78 -2.35
N GLY A 340 -22.85 7.50 -1.44
CA GLY A 340 -24.04 6.68 -1.69
C GLY A 340 -23.75 5.18 -1.83
N VAL A 341 -22.59 4.70 -1.36
CA VAL A 341 -22.31 3.27 -1.18
C VAL A 341 -22.49 2.92 0.29
N THR A 342 -23.20 1.83 0.57
CA THR A 342 -23.43 1.35 1.94
C THR A 342 -22.11 1.02 2.63
N HIS A 343 -21.93 1.51 3.85
CA HIS A 343 -20.74 1.31 4.66
C HIS A 343 -21.01 0.37 5.85
N ILE A 344 -20.13 -0.60 6.06
CA ILE A 344 -20.17 -1.58 7.15
C ILE A 344 -19.15 -1.17 8.21
N ALA A 345 -19.62 -0.63 9.33
CA ALA A 345 -18.74 -0.04 10.36
C ALA A 345 -18.30 -1.05 11.45
N ASP A 346 -19.06 -2.13 11.64
CA ASP A 346 -19.00 -3.02 12.81
C ASP A 346 -18.68 -4.48 12.44
N ARG A 347 -18.31 -4.74 11.19
CA ARG A 347 -18.13 -6.09 10.61
C ARG A 347 -19.40 -6.96 10.67
N ASN A 348 -20.58 -6.37 10.86
CA ASN A 348 -21.83 -7.09 10.63
C ASN A 348 -22.10 -7.13 9.12
N PHE A 349 -21.74 -8.24 8.47
CA PHE A 349 -21.83 -8.38 7.02
C PHE A 349 -23.21 -8.87 6.54
N ALA A 350 -24.23 -8.86 7.40
CA ALA A 350 -25.60 -9.20 7.01
C ALA A 350 -26.09 -8.46 5.75
N PRO A 351 -25.82 -7.14 5.55
CA PRO A 351 -26.19 -6.46 4.30
C PRO A 351 -25.49 -7.03 3.06
N VAL A 352 -24.22 -7.40 3.18
CA VAL A 352 -23.43 -7.99 2.08
C VAL A 352 -23.98 -9.38 1.72
N ILE A 353 -24.28 -10.19 2.74
CA ILE A 353 -24.84 -11.54 2.61
C ILE A 353 -26.21 -11.49 1.96
N ALA A 354 -27.09 -10.58 2.40
CA ALA A 354 -28.42 -10.41 1.82
C ALA A 354 -28.35 -10.00 0.34
N ALA A 355 -27.46 -9.07 -0.02
CA ALA A 355 -27.24 -8.68 -1.41
C ALA A 355 -26.72 -9.85 -2.27
N ALA A 356 -25.83 -10.69 -1.73
CA ALA A 356 -25.33 -11.86 -2.44
C ALA A 356 -26.41 -12.94 -2.64
N GLN A 357 -27.30 -13.13 -1.67
CA GLN A 357 -28.44 -14.05 -1.78
C GLN A 357 -29.45 -13.57 -2.84
N ALA A 358 -29.70 -12.26 -2.90
CA ALA A 358 -30.57 -11.64 -3.91
C ALA A 358 -29.96 -11.65 -5.33
N ALA A 359 -28.64 -11.65 -5.45
CA ALA A 359 -27.94 -11.62 -6.74
C ALA A 359 -28.08 -12.95 -7.51
N PRO A 360 -27.94 -12.97 -8.85
CA PRO A 360 -28.08 -14.19 -9.65
C PRO A 360 -27.11 -15.32 -9.26
N GLY A 361 -25.87 -14.99 -8.89
CA GLY A 361 -24.79 -15.95 -8.75
C GLY A 361 -24.25 -16.44 -10.10
N PHE A 362 -23.20 -17.25 -10.07
CA PHE A 362 -22.68 -17.91 -11.27
C PHE A 362 -23.61 -19.05 -11.70
N PRO A 363 -24.03 -19.11 -12.99
CA PRO A 363 -25.01 -20.09 -13.45
C PRO A 363 -24.44 -21.51 -13.56
N ALA A 364 -23.12 -21.63 -13.78
CA ALA A 364 -22.42 -22.89 -13.97
C ALA A 364 -20.97 -22.78 -13.46
N ASP A 365 -20.33 -23.94 -13.28
CA ASP A 365 -18.89 -24.02 -13.10
C ASP A 365 -18.19 -23.73 -14.44
N GLU A 366 -17.14 -22.91 -14.40
CA GLU A 366 -16.18 -22.84 -15.50
C GLU A 366 -15.14 -23.96 -15.37
N PRO A 367 -14.51 -24.40 -16.48
CA PRO A 367 -13.37 -25.31 -16.43
C PRO A 367 -12.29 -24.78 -15.49
N GLU A 368 -11.81 -25.64 -14.59
CA GLU A 368 -10.90 -25.22 -13.54
C GLU A 368 -9.59 -24.70 -14.11
N LYS A 369 -9.25 -23.48 -13.70
CA LYS A 369 -7.98 -22.81 -13.97
C LYS A 369 -7.37 -22.36 -12.66
N PHE A 370 -6.05 -22.53 -12.54
CA PHE A 370 -5.33 -22.24 -11.31
C PHE A 370 -4.10 -21.37 -11.59
N ILE A 371 -3.72 -20.59 -10.58
CA ILE A 371 -2.40 -19.96 -10.48
C ILE A 371 -1.75 -20.39 -9.16
N MET A 372 -0.43 -20.33 -9.09
CA MET A 372 0.31 -20.64 -7.87
C MET A 372 0.57 -19.37 -7.04
N GLY A 373 0.45 -19.49 -5.72
CA GLY A 373 0.84 -18.45 -4.76
C GLY A 373 1.26 -19.04 -3.42
N GLY A 374 1.63 -18.19 -2.45
CA GLY A 374 1.98 -18.62 -1.09
C GLY A 374 3.48 -18.82 -0.84
N PHE A 375 4.34 -18.18 -1.63
CA PHE A 375 5.80 -18.25 -1.49
C PHE A 375 6.33 -17.11 -0.61
N ALA A 376 5.68 -16.86 0.53
CA ALA A 376 6.15 -15.90 1.53
C ALA A 376 7.45 -16.39 2.21
N ARG A 377 8.02 -15.59 3.12
CA ARG A 377 9.34 -15.87 3.73
C ARG A 377 9.47 -17.27 4.30
N ASN A 378 8.48 -17.78 5.04
CA ASN A 378 8.60 -19.09 5.69
C ASN A 378 8.80 -20.21 4.66
N THR A 379 7.99 -20.19 3.59
CA THR A 379 8.10 -21.11 2.46
C THR A 379 9.46 -21.02 1.80
N VAL A 380 9.89 -19.82 1.40
CA VAL A 380 11.18 -19.64 0.69
C VAL A 380 12.36 -20.04 1.57
N MET A 381 12.33 -19.69 2.86
CA MET A 381 13.38 -20.08 3.81
C MET A 381 13.44 -21.59 4.02
N SER A 382 12.30 -22.29 4.02
CA SER A 382 12.27 -23.76 4.19
C SER A 382 12.99 -24.51 3.07
N VAL A 383 13.11 -23.89 1.88
CA VAL A 383 13.82 -24.46 0.72
C VAL A 383 15.12 -23.73 0.39
N ALA A 384 15.61 -22.85 1.29
CA ALA A 384 16.79 -22.03 1.04
C ALA A 384 18.02 -22.85 0.66
N GLY A 385 18.23 -24.02 1.27
CA GLY A 385 19.33 -24.91 0.92
C GLY A 385 19.29 -25.39 -0.54
N GLN A 386 18.12 -25.73 -1.06
CA GLN A 386 17.94 -26.13 -2.46
C GLN A 386 18.20 -24.96 -3.41
N VAL A 387 17.70 -23.76 -3.06
CA VAL A 387 17.92 -22.53 -3.84
C VAL A 387 19.41 -22.19 -3.89
N ILE A 388 20.10 -22.23 -2.75
CA ILE A 388 21.54 -21.96 -2.64
C ILE A 388 22.34 -22.93 -3.50
N GLU A 389 22.02 -24.23 -3.42
CA GLU A 389 22.70 -25.24 -4.23
C GLU A 389 22.45 -25.07 -5.73
N ALA A 390 21.22 -24.71 -6.12
CA ALA A 390 20.89 -24.41 -7.51
C ALA A 390 21.67 -23.20 -8.04
N VAL A 391 21.88 -22.17 -7.22
CA VAL A 391 22.72 -21.01 -7.56
C VAL A 391 24.19 -21.41 -7.66
N LYS A 392 24.73 -22.14 -6.67
CA LYS A 392 26.15 -22.58 -6.67
C LYS A 392 26.49 -23.48 -7.86
N LYS A 393 25.58 -24.36 -8.26
CA LYS A 393 25.71 -25.22 -9.45
C LYS A 393 25.46 -24.48 -10.76
N GLY A 394 25.06 -23.20 -10.70
CA GLY A 394 24.78 -22.37 -11.85
C GLY A 394 23.50 -22.72 -12.60
N ALA A 395 22.59 -23.49 -11.98
CA ALA A 395 21.27 -23.80 -12.53
C ALA A 395 20.32 -22.60 -12.42
N ILE A 396 20.44 -21.82 -11.35
CA ILE A 396 19.82 -20.50 -11.23
C ILE A 396 20.91 -19.44 -11.40
N LYS A 397 20.83 -18.63 -12.45
CA LYS A 397 21.80 -17.58 -12.77
C LYS A 397 21.47 -16.23 -12.13
N HIS A 398 20.18 -15.90 -12.02
CA HIS A 398 19.74 -14.59 -11.53
C HIS A 398 18.31 -14.62 -10.97
N PHE A 399 18.04 -13.71 -10.04
CA PHE A 399 16.71 -13.45 -9.51
C PHE A 399 16.23 -12.07 -9.96
N PHE A 400 14.95 -11.96 -10.32
CA PHE A 400 14.30 -10.70 -10.62
C PHE A 400 13.16 -10.49 -9.63
N LEU A 401 13.16 -9.39 -8.89
CA LEU A 401 11.96 -8.89 -8.23
C LEU A 401 11.20 -8.01 -9.21
N ILE A 402 10.14 -8.55 -9.80
CA ILE A 402 9.25 -7.84 -10.73
C ILE A 402 7.90 -7.70 -10.03
N GLY A 403 7.48 -6.49 -9.70
CA GLY A 403 6.23 -6.31 -8.95
C GLY A 403 6.04 -4.91 -8.42
N GLY A 404 5.20 -4.78 -7.39
CA GLY A 404 4.75 -3.50 -6.88
C GLY A 404 3.32 -3.20 -7.34
N CYS A 405 2.96 -1.92 -7.52
CA CYS A 405 1.56 -1.58 -7.78
C CYS A 405 1.25 -1.42 -9.28
N ASP A 406 0.17 -2.07 -9.73
CA ASP A 406 -0.37 -1.90 -11.08
C ASP A 406 -1.19 -0.61 -11.22
N GLY A 407 -1.56 -0.26 -12.46
CA GLY A 407 -2.43 0.88 -12.77
C GLY A 407 -2.89 0.90 -14.23
N ALA A 408 -3.71 1.88 -14.59
CA ALA A 408 -4.34 1.95 -15.93
C ALA A 408 -3.50 2.65 -17.01
N LYS A 409 -2.33 3.22 -16.65
CA LYS A 409 -1.53 4.02 -17.59
C LYS A 409 -0.94 3.13 -18.71
N PRO A 410 -1.04 3.56 -19.99
CA PRO A 410 -0.33 2.87 -21.08
C PRO A 410 1.18 2.77 -20.81
N GLY A 411 1.81 1.72 -21.36
CA GLY A 411 3.23 1.43 -21.16
C GLY A 411 3.52 0.38 -20.08
N ARG A 412 2.54 0.01 -19.24
CA ARG A 412 2.69 -1.05 -18.23
C ARG A 412 2.81 -2.46 -18.80
N ASN A 413 2.54 -2.66 -20.10
CA ASN A 413 2.85 -3.91 -20.79
C ASN A 413 4.35 -4.24 -20.76
N TYR A 414 5.20 -3.22 -20.57
CA TYR A 414 6.63 -3.41 -20.26
C TYR A 414 6.84 -4.52 -19.21
N TYR A 415 6.06 -4.57 -18.13
CA TYR A 415 6.26 -5.57 -17.07
C TYR A 415 5.87 -6.98 -17.50
N THR A 416 4.85 -7.13 -18.36
CA THR A 416 4.48 -8.40 -18.98
C THR A 416 5.59 -8.87 -19.91
N ASP A 417 6.02 -7.99 -20.83
CA ASP A 417 7.04 -8.28 -21.83
C ASP A 417 8.40 -8.57 -21.17
N PHE A 418 8.76 -7.82 -20.13
CA PHE A 418 9.97 -8.02 -19.35
C PHE A 418 9.95 -9.37 -18.65
N ALA A 419 8.86 -9.73 -17.96
CA ALA A 419 8.75 -11.03 -17.29
C ALA A 419 8.88 -12.19 -18.27
N GLN A 420 8.26 -12.11 -19.45
CA GLN A 420 8.37 -13.14 -20.49
C GLN A 420 9.79 -13.25 -21.08
N ALA A 421 10.51 -12.13 -21.17
CA ALA A 421 11.87 -12.09 -21.68
C ALA A 421 12.94 -12.51 -20.65
N VAL A 422 12.58 -12.71 -19.37
CA VAL A 422 13.49 -13.25 -18.35
C VAL A 422 14.02 -14.63 -18.78
N PRO A 423 15.35 -14.85 -18.84
CA PRO A 423 15.93 -16.13 -19.24
C PRO A 423 15.45 -17.33 -18.41
N LYS A 424 15.41 -18.51 -19.04
CA LYS A 424 14.83 -19.75 -18.46
C LYS A 424 15.59 -20.29 -17.25
N ASP A 425 16.84 -19.87 -17.04
CA ASP A 425 17.68 -20.17 -15.89
C ASP A 425 17.63 -19.07 -14.82
N CYS A 426 16.64 -18.17 -14.89
CA CYS A 426 16.37 -17.14 -13.89
C CYS A 426 15.02 -17.34 -13.22
N VAL A 427 14.90 -16.84 -11.98
CA VAL A 427 13.67 -16.90 -11.15
C VAL A 427 13.10 -15.50 -10.95
N ILE A 428 11.77 -15.39 -11.00
CA ILE A 428 10.99 -14.18 -10.79
C ILE A 428 10.31 -14.26 -9.43
N LEU A 429 10.66 -13.33 -8.55
CA LEU A 429 9.90 -12.99 -7.34
C LEU A 429 8.89 -11.91 -7.72
N THR A 430 7.64 -12.05 -7.29
CA THR A 430 6.62 -11.02 -7.46
C THR A 430 5.83 -10.79 -6.19
N LEU A 431 5.27 -9.59 -6.07
CA LEU A 431 4.46 -9.14 -4.95
C LEU A 431 3.54 -8.03 -5.40
N ALA A 432 2.49 -7.80 -4.62
CA ALA A 432 1.47 -6.79 -4.87
C ALA A 432 0.76 -6.91 -6.22
N CYS A 433 -0.19 -6.02 -6.51
CA CYS A 433 -1.08 -6.15 -7.66
C CYS A 433 -0.38 -6.07 -9.04
N GLY A 434 0.86 -5.58 -9.12
CA GLY A 434 1.69 -5.65 -10.33
C GLY A 434 1.87 -7.07 -10.87
N LYS A 435 1.75 -8.08 -10.00
CA LYS A 435 1.77 -9.50 -10.39
C LYS A 435 0.74 -9.85 -11.47
N PHE A 436 -0.42 -9.17 -11.49
CA PHE A 436 -1.51 -9.50 -12.41
C PHE A 436 -1.16 -9.22 -13.88
N ARG A 437 -0.06 -8.52 -14.15
CA ARG A 437 0.50 -8.35 -15.49
C ARG A 437 1.02 -9.65 -16.10
N PHE A 438 1.41 -10.63 -15.30
CA PHE A 438 2.05 -11.84 -15.80
C PHE A 438 1.78 -13.11 -14.98
N ASN A 439 1.12 -13.05 -13.82
CA ASN A 439 0.92 -14.23 -12.95
C ASN A 439 -0.01 -15.32 -13.50
N LYS A 440 -0.67 -15.06 -14.64
CA LYS A 440 -1.48 -16.04 -15.38
C LYS A 440 -0.69 -16.69 -16.53
N LEU A 441 0.60 -16.37 -16.68
CA LEU A 441 1.47 -16.95 -17.70
C LEU A 441 2.25 -18.14 -17.14
N GLU A 442 2.61 -19.06 -18.03
CA GLU A 442 3.38 -20.26 -17.68
C GLU A 442 4.89 -19.98 -17.78
N PHE A 443 5.58 -20.07 -16.64
CA PHE A 443 7.04 -19.85 -16.57
C PHE A 443 7.86 -21.13 -16.41
N GLY A 444 7.24 -22.25 -16.05
CA GLY A 444 7.92 -23.52 -15.75
C GLY A 444 8.65 -23.51 -14.41
N ASP A 445 9.58 -24.45 -14.23
CA ASP A 445 10.40 -24.62 -13.03
C ASP A 445 11.89 -24.83 -13.38
N ILE A 446 12.76 -24.68 -12.38
CA ILE A 446 14.17 -25.03 -12.44
C ILE A 446 14.44 -26.06 -11.34
N GLY A 447 14.56 -27.33 -11.74
CA GLY A 447 14.82 -28.42 -10.79
C GLY A 447 13.75 -28.57 -9.72
N GLY A 448 12.48 -28.36 -10.09
CA GLY A 448 11.33 -28.42 -9.19
C GLY A 448 11.01 -27.10 -8.47
N ILE A 449 11.84 -26.05 -8.61
CA ILE A 449 11.56 -24.72 -8.06
C ILE A 449 10.78 -23.91 -9.10
N PRO A 450 9.53 -23.50 -8.84
CA PRO A 450 8.77 -22.68 -9.78
C PRO A 450 9.52 -21.40 -10.14
N ARG A 451 9.56 -21.05 -11.44
CA ARG A 451 10.23 -19.84 -11.91
C ARG A 451 9.50 -18.56 -11.53
N LEU A 452 8.21 -18.63 -11.21
CA LEU A 452 7.44 -17.50 -10.70
C LEU A 452 7.03 -17.78 -9.24
N LEU A 453 7.50 -16.95 -8.33
CA LEU A 453 7.25 -17.03 -6.89
C LEU A 453 6.48 -15.79 -6.44
N ASP A 454 5.17 -15.94 -6.24
CA ASP A 454 4.32 -14.91 -5.65
C ASP A 454 4.43 -14.92 -4.11
N VAL A 455 5.07 -13.88 -3.58
CA VAL A 455 5.36 -13.74 -2.14
C VAL A 455 4.22 -13.11 -1.36
N GLY A 456 3.19 -12.57 -2.03
CA GLY A 456 1.98 -12.03 -1.39
C GLY A 456 1.61 -10.59 -1.77
N GLN A 457 1.01 -9.86 -0.83
CA GLN A 457 0.56 -8.47 -0.96
C GLN A 457 1.73 -7.50 -1.05
N CYS A 458 1.45 -6.20 -1.18
CA CYS A 458 2.47 -5.16 -1.05
C CYS A 458 3.25 -5.19 0.28
N ASN A 459 2.58 -5.40 1.42
CA ASN A 459 3.23 -5.57 2.73
C ASN A 459 4.17 -6.78 2.80
N ASP A 460 3.95 -7.81 1.98
CA ASP A 460 4.85 -8.97 1.90
C ASP A 460 6.19 -8.63 1.21
N ALA A 461 6.42 -7.35 0.85
CA ALA A 461 7.75 -6.81 0.66
C ALA A 461 8.67 -7.05 1.87
N TYR A 462 8.11 -7.14 3.10
CA TYR A 462 8.88 -7.62 4.26
C TYR A 462 9.44 -9.02 4.02
N SER A 463 8.61 -9.96 3.52
CA SER A 463 9.07 -11.31 3.18
C SER A 463 10.19 -11.28 2.14
N ALA A 464 10.06 -10.47 1.08
CA ALA A 464 11.10 -10.33 0.07
C ALA A 464 12.42 -9.78 0.64
N VAL A 465 12.36 -8.77 1.51
CA VAL A 465 13.53 -8.22 2.22
C VAL A 465 14.19 -9.29 3.10
N GLN A 466 13.41 -10.03 3.89
CA GLN A 466 13.95 -11.09 4.75
C GLN A 466 14.65 -12.17 3.91
N VAL A 467 14.05 -12.61 2.80
CA VAL A 467 14.65 -13.56 1.85
C VAL A 467 15.98 -13.05 1.32
N ALA A 468 16.03 -11.80 0.84
CA ALA A 468 17.27 -11.22 0.32
C ALA A 468 18.36 -11.16 1.39
N VAL A 469 18.04 -10.73 2.62
CA VAL A 469 18.99 -10.68 3.74
C VAL A 469 19.53 -12.07 4.09
N ALA A 470 18.67 -13.09 4.13
CA ALA A 470 19.11 -14.45 4.44
C ALA A 470 20.00 -15.04 3.33
N LEU A 471 19.67 -14.78 2.06
CA LEU A 471 20.52 -15.20 0.93
C LEU A 471 21.88 -14.50 0.98
N ALA A 472 21.91 -13.19 1.23
CA ALA A 472 23.15 -12.43 1.36
C ALA A 472 24.05 -13.02 2.45
N LYS A 473 23.48 -13.34 3.62
CA LYS A 473 24.18 -14.03 4.70
C LYS A 473 24.69 -15.41 4.28
N ALA A 474 23.88 -16.20 3.59
CA ALA A 474 24.25 -17.54 3.15
C ALA A 474 25.38 -17.56 2.11
N PHE A 475 25.48 -16.52 1.28
CA PHE A 475 26.56 -16.33 0.30
C PHE A 475 27.75 -15.52 0.86
N ASN A 476 27.71 -15.15 2.14
CA ASN A 476 28.71 -14.28 2.78
C ASN A 476 28.98 -13.00 1.97
N THR A 477 27.90 -12.32 1.58
CA THR A 477 27.92 -11.11 0.77
C THR A 477 26.86 -10.11 1.26
N ASP A 478 26.75 -8.95 0.63
CA ASP A 478 25.68 -7.98 0.88
C ASP A 478 24.53 -8.10 -0.13
N VAL A 479 23.38 -7.50 0.16
CA VAL A 479 22.19 -7.62 -0.69
C VAL A 479 22.40 -7.04 -2.09
N ASN A 480 23.20 -5.99 -2.26
CA ASN A 480 23.47 -5.39 -3.57
C ASN A 480 24.42 -6.27 -4.41
N SER A 481 25.18 -7.15 -3.77
CA SER A 481 26.09 -8.10 -4.41
C SER A 481 25.44 -9.44 -4.76
N LEU A 482 24.19 -9.66 -4.34
CA LEU A 482 23.41 -10.83 -4.79
C LEU A 482 23.12 -10.76 -6.29
N PRO A 483 22.93 -11.92 -6.97
CA PRO A 483 22.41 -11.98 -8.33
C PRO A 483 20.90 -11.67 -8.33
N LEU A 484 20.53 -10.47 -7.87
CA LEU A 484 19.17 -9.98 -7.71
C LEU A 484 19.03 -8.62 -8.40
N SER A 485 17.95 -8.44 -9.16
CA SER A 485 17.61 -7.14 -9.74
C SER A 485 16.16 -6.78 -9.47
N MET A 486 15.92 -5.51 -9.13
CA MET A 486 14.60 -5.01 -8.77
C MET A 486 14.04 -4.15 -9.90
N VAL A 487 12.94 -4.60 -10.48
CA VAL A 487 12.20 -3.95 -11.57
C VAL A 487 10.80 -3.65 -11.05
N LEU A 488 10.66 -2.49 -10.41
CA LEU A 488 9.51 -2.15 -9.60
C LEU A 488 8.52 -1.24 -10.36
N SER A 489 7.25 -1.56 -10.18
CA SER A 489 6.11 -0.75 -10.55
C SER A 489 5.56 -0.05 -9.32
N TRP A 490 5.08 1.18 -9.47
CA TRP A 490 4.41 1.89 -8.38
C TRP A 490 3.15 2.59 -8.87
N TYR A 491 2.27 2.93 -7.95
CA TYR A 491 1.05 3.67 -8.22
C TYR A 491 0.70 4.60 -7.07
N GLU A 492 0.58 4.06 -5.86
CA GLU A 492 0.12 4.80 -4.67
C GLU A 492 1.16 4.76 -3.54
N GLN A 493 0.76 5.17 -2.34
CA GLN A 493 1.66 5.55 -1.26
C GLN A 493 2.26 4.36 -0.51
N LYS A 494 1.60 3.19 -0.48
CA LYS A 494 2.20 1.96 0.04
C LYS A 494 3.43 1.54 -0.77
N ALA A 495 3.44 1.78 -2.09
CA ALA A 495 4.65 1.60 -2.89
C ALA A 495 5.76 2.62 -2.56
N VAL A 496 5.39 3.85 -2.17
CA VAL A 496 6.35 4.89 -1.77
C VAL A 496 7.04 4.52 -0.46
N CYS A 497 6.31 4.08 0.57
CA CYS A 497 6.94 3.68 1.83
C CYS A 497 7.82 2.43 1.68
N ILE A 498 7.45 1.46 0.83
CA ILE A 498 8.31 0.32 0.47
C ILE A 498 9.60 0.81 -0.22
N LEU A 499 9.51 1.73 -1.17
CA LEU A 499 10.69 2.30 -1.80
C LEU A 499 11.59 2.96 -0.75
N LEU A 500 11.04 3.77 0.16
CA LEU A 500 11.81 4.38 1.25
C LEU A 500 12.46 3.33 2.14
N THR A 501 11.79 2.20 2.44
CA THR A 501 12.40 1.08 3.15
C THR A 501 13.61 0.54 2.42
N LEU A 502 13.49 0.24 1.12
CA LEU A 502 14.61 -0.27 0.32
C LEU A 502 15.79 0.72 0.28
N LEU A 503 15.51 2.00 0.08
CA LEU A 503 16.54 3.05 0.08
C LEU A 503 17.21 3.18 1.45
N SER A 504 16.43 3.13 2.54
CA SER A 504 16.94 3.20 3.91
C SER A 504 17.83 2.00 4.28
N LEU A 505 17.63 0.85 3.63
CA LEU A 505 18.48 -0.35 3.74
C LEU A 505 19.72 -0.29 2.83
N GLY A 506 19.91 0.80 2.09
CA GLY A 506 21.05 0.98 1.19
C GLY A 506 20.94 0.17 -0.11
N ILE A 507 19.74 -0.27 -0.49
CA ILE A 507 19.52 -0.99 -1.75
C ILE A 507 19.70 -0.03 -2.93
N LYS A 508 20.47 -0.47 -3.92
CA LYS A 508 20.84 0.29 -5.11
C LYS A 508 20.31 -0.33 -6.40
N ASN A 509 20.41 0.43 -7.49
CA ASN A 509 20.10 -0.03 -8.85
C ASN A 509 18.64 -0.44 -9.09
N ILE A 510 17.70 0.09 -8.30
CA ILE A 510 16.26 -0.13 -8.47
C ILE A 510 15.81 0.54 -9.77
N ARG A 511 15.15 -0.22 -10.66
CA ARG A 511 14.40 0.33 -11.79
C ARG A 511 12.97 0.61 -11.35
N LEU A 512 12.51 1.85 -11.52
CA LEU A 512 11.19 2.32 -11.09
C LEU A 512 10.38 2.84 -12.29
N GLY A 513 9.12 2.41 -12.39
CA GLY A 513 8.24 2.82 -13.49
C GLY A 513 6.74 2.66 -13.22
N PRO A 514 5.90 2.93 -14.23
CA PRO A 514 6.28 3.28 -15.60
C PRO A 514 6.76 4.73 -15.79
N SER A 515 6.52 5.61 -14.81
CA SER A 515 7.16 6.93 -14.73
C SER A 515 7.67 7.20 -13.32
N LEU A 516 8.61 8.14 -13.19
CA LEU A 516 9.07 8.59 -11.88
C LEU A 516 8.00 9.47 -11.19
N PRO A 517 7.97 9.50 -9.84
CA PRO A 517 7.04 10.33 -9.09
C PRO A 517 7.13 11.84 -9.38
N ALA A 518 5.99 12.48 -9.59
CA ALA A 518 5.88 13.91 -9.89
C ALA A 518 6.31 14.83 -8.74
N PHE A 519 6.31 14.32 -7.51
CA PHE A 519 6.77 15.05 -6.32
C PHE A 519 8.30 15.00 -6.13
N LEU A 520 9.02 14.29 -6.99
CA LEU A 520 10.49 14.31 -7.01
C LEU A 520 10.96 15.32 -8.06
N THR A 521 11.44 16.47 -7.61
CA THR A 521 12.05 17.47 -8.49
C THR A 521 13.35 16.95 -9.09
N PRO A 522 13.89 17.56 -10.17
CA PRO A 522 15.18 17.16 -10.74
C PRO A 522 16.33 17.13 -9.71
N ASN A 523 16.35 18.07 -8.77
CA ASN A 523 17.38 18.14 -7.73
C ASN A 523 17.24 16.98 -6.73
N VAL A 524 16.03 16.68 -6.27
CA VAL A 524 15.77 15.54 -5.37
C VAL A 524 16.06 14.22 -6.07
N LEU A 525 15.65 14.09 -7.33
CA LEU A 525 15.96 12.90 -8.14
C LEU A 525 17.47 12.71 -8.29
N LYS A 526 18.23 13.78 -8.53
CA LYS A 526 19.70 13.71 -8.61
C LYS A 526 20.31 13.13 -7.34
N VAL A 527 19.84 13.55 -6.15
CA VAL A 527 20.29 12.97 -4.87
C VAL A 527 19.99 11.46 -4.79
N LEU A 528 18.80 11.03 -5.22
CA LEU A 528 18.44 9.61 -5.24
C LEU A 528 19.29 8.80 -6.23
N VAL A 529 19.62 9.39 -7.38
CA VAL A 529 20.51 8.78 -8.39
C VAL A 529 21.93 8.66 -7.85
N GLU A 530 22.48 9.72 -7.26
CA GLU A 530 23.85 9.72 -6.73
C GLU A 530 24.03 8.75 -5.55
N LYS A 531 23.06 8.69 -4.62
CA LYS A 531 23.15 7.83 -3.44
C LYS A 531 22.78 6.37 -3.73
N PHE A 532 21.76 6.14 -4.55
CA PHE A 532 21.15 4.80 -4.70
C PHE A 532 21.16 4.27 -6.14
N ALA A 533 21.61 5.06 -7.12
CA ALA A 533 21.56 4.68 -8.53
C ALA A 533 20.16 4.22 -8.98
N ILE A 534 19.10 4.91 -8.51
CA ILE A 534 17.73 4.67 -8.97
C ILE A 534 17.63 4.99 -10.47
N LYS A 535 16.89 4.18 -11.22
CA LYS A 535 16.79 4.29 -12.69
C LYS A 535 15.32 4.29 -13.11
N PRO A 536 14.90 5.15 -14.06
CA PRO A 536 13.64 4.90 -14.76
C PRO A 536 13.76 3.60 -15.57
N ILE A 537 12.63 2.96 -15.85
CA ILE A 537 12.59 1.89 -16.87
C ILE A 537 12.82 2.48 -18.27
N THR A 538 13.34 1.66 -19.19
CA THR A 538 13.57 2.02 -20.60
C THR A 538 12.84 1.05 -21.52
N THR A 539 13.53 0.39 -22.45
CA THR A 539 12.98 -0.73 -23.22
C THR A 539 13.32 -2.05 -22.53
N VAL A 540 12.50 -3.08 -22.74
CA VAL A 540 12.76 -4.42 -22.17
C VAL A 540 14.15 -4.93 -22.56
N LYS A 541 14.52 -4.76 -23.84
CA LYS A 541 15.82 -5.16 -24.37
C LYS A 541 16.96 -4.42 -23.68
N ASP A 542 16.90 -3.10 -23.59
CA ASP A 542 17.99 -2.29 -23.02
C ASP A 542 18.13 -2.55 -21.52
N ASP A 543 17.02 -2.68 -20.80
CA ASP A 543 17.05 -2.97 -19.37
C ASP A 543 17.58 -4.38 -19.08
N LEU A 544 17.15 -5.40 -19.82
CA LEU A 544 17.71 -6.75 -19.68
C LEU A 544 19.19 -6.79 -20.04
N LYS A 545 19.61 -6.13 -21.12
CA LYS A 545 21.03 -6.03 -21.51
C LYS A 545 21.86 -5.32 -20.44
N ALA A 546 21.33 -4.28 -19.82
CA ALA A 546 22.01 -3.58 -18.74
C ALA A 546 22.06 -4.39 -17.42
N ILE A 547 21.10 -5.30 -17.19
CA ILE A 547 21.09 -6.18 -15.99
C ILE A 547 21.99 -7.41 -16.20
N LEU A 548 21.93 -8.01 -17.39
CA LEU A 548 22.59 -9.26 -17.75
C LEU A 548 23.47 -9.12 -19.01
N PRO A 549 24.49 -8.24 -19.01
CA PRO A 549 25.23 -7.86 -20.22
C PRO A 549 26.01 -9.01 -20.87
N THR A 550 26.34 -10.06 -20.12
CA THR A 550 27.12 -11.21 -20.58
C THR A 550 26.28 -12.49 -20.74
N HIS A 551 24.96 -12.41 -20.53
CA HIS A 551 24.10 -13.59 -20.58
C HIS A 551 23.78 -14.00 -22.02
N PRO A 552 23.99 -15.27 -22.43
CA PRO A 552 23.83 -15.70 -23.83
C PRO A 552 22.43 -15.42 -24.41
N ALA A 553 21.38 -15.64 -23.62
CA ALA A 553 20.00 -15.36 -24.02
C ALA A 553 19.71 -13.86 -24.25
N VAL A 554 20.50 -12.97 -23.65
CA VAL A 554 20.33 -11.52 -23.75
C VAL A 554 21.15 -10.93 -24.89
N ALA A 555 22.30 -11.54 -25.23
CA ALA A 555 23.07 -11.17 -26.41
C ALA A 555 22.33 -11.41 -27.74
N ALA A 556 21.33 -12.30 -27.72
CA ALA A 556 20.48 -12.64 -28.87
C ALA A 556 19.25 -11.73 -29.03
N LEU A 557 18.91 -10.91 -28.02
CA LEU A 557 17.83 -9.91 -28.05
C LEU A 557 18.29 -8.63 -28.72
#